data_AF-A0A943DVN6-F1
#
_entry.id   AF-A0A943DVN6-F1
#
_cell.length_a   1.000
_cell.length_b   1.000
_cell.length_c   1.000
_cell.angle_alpha   90.00
_cell.angle_beta   90.00
_cell.angle_gamma   90.00
#
_symmetry.space_group_name_H-M   'P 1'
#
loop_
_entity.id
_entity.type
_entity.pdbx_description
1 polymer ?
#
loop_
_entity_poly.entity_id
_entity_poly.type
_entity_poly.pdbx_seq_one_letter_code
_entity_poly.pdbx_strand_id
1 'polypeptide(L)'
;MELSYNRLLLIFLWQYNHHGEEGLNLHLFEETFGKTQGSHYYDKWMNCFNRDLRDMIIYFRGEGENGQKFCDMVARQIEVYRENRKHYGIY
;
A
#
# COMPACT_ATOMS: atom_id res chain seq x y z
N MET A 1 -17.91 11.43 7.13
CA MET A 1 -16.63 10.68 7.20
C MET A 1 -15.89 11.17 8.42
N GLU A 2 -15.32 10.26 9.21
CA GLU A 2 -14.50 10.61 10.37
C GLU A 2 -13.05 10.18 10.10
N LEU A 3 -12.12 11.13 10.24
CA LEU A 3 -10.69 10.88 10.09
C LEU A 3 -10.11 10.41 11.43
N SER A 4 -9.37 9.31 11.43
CA SER A 4 -8.71 8.77 12.62
C SER A 4 -7.22 9.08 12.60
N TYR A 5 -6.76 9.88 13.58
CA TYR A 5 -5.35 10.23 13.73
C TYR A 5 -4.44 8.98 13.80
N ASN A 6 -4.77 8.01 14.66
CA ASN A 6 -3.95 6.80 14.84
C ASN A 6 -3.87 5.96 13.56
N ARG A 7 -4.97 5.87 12.79
CA ARG A 7 -4.95 5.15 11.50
C ARG A 7 -4.09 5.87 10.47
N LEU A 8 -4.22 7.19 10.35
CA LEU A 8 -3.40 7.99 9.44
C LEU A 8 -1.92 7.92 9.82
N LEU A 9 -1.61 8.04 11.12
CA LEU A 9 -0.26 7.91 11.63
C LEU A 9 0.35 6.56 11.25
N LEU A 10 -0.37 5.45 11.45
CA LEU A 10 0.11 4.12 11.09
C LEU A 10 0.37 3.98 9.58
N ILE A 11 -0.55 4.48 8.73
CA ILE A 11 -0.37 4.47 7.27
C ILE A 11 0.89 5.23 6.86
N PHE A 12 1.10 6.43 7.39
CA PHE A 12 2.26 7.25 7.02
C PHE A 12 3.58 6.73 7.63
N LEU A 13 3.54 6.16 8.83
CA LEU A 13 4.69 5.46 9.41
C LEU A 13 5.09 4.25 8.57
N TRP A 14 4.13 3.49 8.05
CA TRP A 14 4.39 2.42 7.09
C TRP A 14 4.99 2.95 5.79
N GLN A 15 4.37 3.95 5.15
CA GLN A 15 4.88 4.50 3.88
C GLN A 15 6.32 5.01 4.02
N TYR A 16 6.68 5.58 5.17
CA TYR A 16 8.01 6.13 5.42
C TYR A 16 9.05 5.09 5.91
N ASN A 17 8.66 4.13 6.77
CA ASN A 17 9.60 3.27 7.50
C ASN A 17 9.49 1.76 7.16
N HIS A 18 8.69 1.35 6.18
CA HIS A 18 8.63 -0.07 5.83
C HIS A 18 9.97 -0.52 5.21
N HIS A 19 10.34 -1.77 5.45
CA HIS A 19 11.55 -2.36 4.89
C HIS A 19 11.31 -3.80 4.40
N GLY A 20 12.05 -4.20 3.38
CA GLY A 20 12.02 -5.57 2.85
C GLY A 20 10.60 -6.01 2.47
N GLU A 21 10.17 -7.13 3.05
CA GLU A 21 8.88 -7.79 2.76
C GLU A 21 7.64 -7.01 3.23
N GLU A 22 7.82 -5.93 4.01
CA GLU A 22 6.71 -5.06 4.45
C GLU A 22 6.21 -4.11 3.34
N GLY A 23 6.97 -3.98 2.26
CA GLY A 23 6.65 -3.11 1.14
C GLY A 23 5.75 -3.77 0.09
N LEU A 24 5.24 -2.96 -0.83
CA LEU A 24 4.55 -3.48 -2.01
C LEU A 24 5.58 -3.94 -3.05
N ASN A 25 5.48 -5.19 -3.48
CA ASN A 25 6.36 -5.81 -4.47
C ASN A 25 5.56 -6.31 -5.68
N LEU A 26 6.24 -6.67 -6.77
CA LEU A 26 5.61 -7.12 -8.01
C LEU A 26 4.62 -8.27 -7.78
N HIS A 27 4.99 -9.24 -6.94
CA HIS A 27 4.15 -10.41 -6.67
C HIS A 27 2.80 -10.03 -6.09
N LEU A 28 2.75 -9.09 -5.14
CA LEU A 28 1.51 -8.60 -4.54
C LEU A 28 0.60 -7.91 -5.59
N PHE A 29 1.20 -7.13 -6.50
CA PHE A 29 0.44 -6.51 -7.58
C PHE A 29 -0.12 -7.55 -8.56
N GLU A 30 0.66 -8.56 -8.94
CA GLU A 30 0.20 -9.65 -9.80
C GLU A 30 -0.85 -10.54 -9.14
N GLU A 31 -0.74 -10.80 -7.83
CA GLU A 31 -1.75 -11.50 -7.02
C GLU A 31 -3.06 -10.71 -7.01
N THR A 32 -2.98 -9.40 -6.83
CA THR A 32 -4.16 -8.52 -6.63
C THR A 32 -4.89 -8.20 -7.93
N PHE A 33 -4.15 -7.96 -9.03
CA PHE A 33 -4.71 -7.45 -10.28
C PHE A 33 -4.55 -8.42 -11.46
N GLY A 34 -3.91 -9.59 -11.25
CA GLY A 34 -3.51 -10.51 -12.31
C GLY A 34 -2.19 -10.08 -12.97
N LYS A 35 -1.51 -11.02 -13.64
CA LYS A 35 -0.13 -10.82 -14.15
C LYS A 35 0.05 -9.55 -15.00
N THR A 36 -0.78 -9.36 -16.03
CA THR A 36 -0.61 -8.25 -16.97
C THR A 36 -0.91 -6.89 -16.33
N GLN A 37 -2.06 -6.75 -15.66
CA GLN A 37 -2.42 -5.48 -15.01
C GLN A 37 -1.58 -5.21 -13.77
N GLY A 38 -1.26 -6.24 -13.00
CA GLY A 38 -0.38 -6.16 -11.84
C GLY A 38 1.02 -5.67 -12.21
N SER A 39 1.65 -6.26 -13.24
CA SER A 39 2.94 -5.77 -13.74
C SER A 39 2.87 -4.31 -14.19
N HIS A 40 1.81 -3.91 -14.90
CA HIS A 40 1.61 -2.53 -15.34
C HIS A 40 1.45 -1.55 -14.17
N TYR A 41 0.64 -1.89 -13.19
CA TYR A 41 0.44 -1.05 -12.01
C TYR A 41 1.68 -0.99 -11.12
N TYR A 42 2.45 -2.09 -11.01
CA TYR A 42 3.72 -2.09 -10.30
C TYR A 42 4.77 -1.21 -10.98
N ASP A 43 4.85 -1.23 -12.31
CA ASP A 43 5.72 -0.33 -13.06
C ASP A 43 5.38 1.14 -12.77
N LYS A 44 4.09 1.50 -12.78
CA LYS A 44 3.65 2.85 -12.41
C LYS A 44 4.00 3.20 -10.96
N TRP A 45 3.75 2.29 -10.03
CA TRP A 45 4.08 2.44 -8.62
C TRP A 45 5.57 2.77 -8.43
N MET A 46 6.45 2.04 -9.11
CA MET A 46 7.91 2.21 -8.99
C MET A 46 8.45 3.42 -9.75
N ASN A 47 7.98 3.63 -10.99
CA ASN A 47 8.65 4.51 -11.94
C ASN A 47 7.88 5.82 -12.20
N CYS A 48 6.56 5.85 -12.03
CA CYS A 48 5.76 7.06 -12.25
C CYS A 48 5.41 7.78 -10.94
N PHE A 49 5.15 7.02 -9.87
CA PHE A 49 4.60 7.57 -8.62
C PHE A 49 5.59 7.54 -7.47
N ASN A 50 6.82 7.07 -7.70
CA ASN A 50 7.87 7.00 -6.67
C ASN A 50 7.38 6.37 -5.35
N ARG A 51 6.54 5.33 -5.45
CA ARG A 51 5.94 4.62 -4.31
C ARG A 51 5.10 5.51 -3.39
N ASP A 52 4.47 6.55 -3.94
CA ASP A 52 3.57 7.43 -3.21
C ASP A 52 2.12 6.91 -3.25
N LEU A 53 1.53 6.67 -2.06
CA LEU A 53 0.15 6.16 -1.95
C LEU A 53 -0.88 7.13 -2.55
N ARG A 54 -0.69 8.44 -2.38
CA ARG A 54 -1.65 9.44 -2.86
C ARG A 54 -1.72 9.39 -4.38
N ASP A 55 -0.59 9.37 -5.05
CA ASP A 55 -0.55 9.38 -6.51
C ASP A 55 -1.15 8.10 -7.09
N MET A 56 -0.91 6.94 -6.46
CA MET A 56 -1.53 5.68 -6.89
C MET A 56 -3.05 5.65 -6.66
N ILE A 57 -3.54 6.19 -5.53
CA ILE A 57 -4.98 6.31 -5.26
C ILE A 57 -5.66 7.24 -6.27
N ILE A 58 -5.05 8.38 -6.58
CA ILE A 58 -5.55 9.33 -7.59
C ILE A 58 -5.53 8.70 -8.99
N TYR A 59 -4.56 7.82 -9.27
CA TYR A 59 -4.49 7.10 -10.53
C TYR A 59 -5.73 6.23 -10.77
N PHE A 60 -6.21 5.51 -9.74
CA PHE A 60 -7.42 4.69 -9.81
C PHE A 60 -8.75 5.48 -9.80
N ARG A 61 -8.72 6.82 -9.97
CA ARG A 61 -9.96 7.60 -10.05
C ARG A 61 -10.85 7.09 -11.20
N GLY A 62 -12.11 6.77 -10.89
CA GLY A 62 -13.04 6.16 -11.85
C GLY A 62 -12.93 4.64 -11.98
N GLU A 63 -11.94 4.00 -11.36
CA GLU A 63 -11.76 2.55 -11.26
C GLU A 63 -11.91 2.08 -9.81
N GLY A 64 -13.05 2.37 -9.18
CA GLY A 64 -13.26 2.17 -7.74
C GLY A 64 -12.96 0.75 -7.23
N GLU A 65 -13.23 -0.27 -8.05
CA GLU A 65 -12.89 -1.67 -7.71
C GLU A 65 -11.36 -1.87 -7.61
N ASN A 66 -10.59 -1.33 -8.55
CA ASN A 66 -9.13 -1.42 -8.53
C ASN A 66 -8.53 -0.55 -7.42
N GLY A 67 -9.12 0.62 -7.18
CA GLY A 67 -8.77 1.46 -6.03
C GLY A 67 -8.97 0.73 -4.69
N GLN A 68 -10.09 0.01 -4.52
CA GLN A 68 -10.32 -0.76 -3.30
C GLN A 68 -9.35 -1.95 -3.17
N LYS A 69 -9.12 -2.69 -4.25
CA LYS A 69 -8.11 -3.77 -4.27
C LYS A 69 -6.71 -3.28 -3.85
N PHE A 70 -6.32 -2.10 -4.32
CA PHE A 70 -5.06 -1.48 -3.90
C PHE A 70 -5.07 -1.15 -2.40
N CYS A 71 -6.15 -0.56 -1.88
CA CYS A 71 -6.31 -0.29 -0.44
C CYS A 71 -6.22 -1.57 0.39
N ASP A 72 -6.84 -2.66 -0.04
CA ASP A 72 -6.84 -3.95 0.67
C ASP A 72 -5.42 -4.56 0.70
N MET A 73 -4.70 -4.47 -0.41
CA MET A 73 -3.30 -4.88 -0.50
C MET A 73 -2.39 -4.06 0.43
N VAL A 74 -2.56 -2.73 0.46
CA VAL A 74 -1.83 -1.83 1.36
C VAL A 74 -2.16 -2.15 2.82
N ALA A 75 -3.44 -2.37 3.15
CA ALA A 75 -3.86 -2.71 4.50
C ALA A 75 -3.20 -4.01 4.99
N ARG A 76 -3.13 -5.06 4.13
CA ARG A 76 -2.40 -6.30 4.46
C ARG A 76 -0.94 -6.03 4.83
N GLN A 77 -0.25 -5.17 4.09
CA GLN A 77 1.16 -4.86 4.36
C GLN A 77 1.37 -3.95 5.58
N ILE A 78 0.44 -3.04 5.84
CA ILE A 78 0.42 -2.26 7.08
C ILE A 78 0.27 -3.18 8.29
N GLU A 79 -0.56 -4.22 8.20
CA GLU A 79 -0.71 -5.19 9.29
C GLU A 79 0.60 -5.96 9.52
N VAL A 80 1.30 -6.41 8.47
CA VAL A 80 2.63 -7.05 8.59
C VAL A 80 3.62 -6.11 9.30
N TYR A 81 3.71 -4.86 8.84
CA TYR A 81 4.53 -3.82 9.44
C TYR A 81 4.18 -3.57 10.90
N ARG A 82 2.88 -3.56 11.21
CA ARG A 82 2.37 -3.40 12.56
C ARG A 82 2.85 -4.56 13.41
N GLU A 83 2.58 -5.80 13.04
CA GLU A 83 2.97 -6.99 13.82
C GLU A 83 4.48 -7.06 14.09
N ASN A 84 5.32 -6.72 13.10
CA ASN A 84 6.78 -6.68 13.26
C ASN A 84 7.24 -5.64 14.30
N ARG A 85 6.43 -4.60 14.53
CA ARG A 85 6.72 -3.55 15.51
C ARG A 85 6.12 -3.79 16.89
N LYS A 86 5.41 -4.91 17.10
CA LYS A 86 4.80 -5.22 18.41
C LYS A 86 5.82 -5.33 19.51
N HIS A 87 6.98 -5.89 19.17
CA HIS A 87 8.08 -6.05 20.10
C HIS A 87 8.76 -4.74 20.50
N TYR A 88 8.58 -3.65 19.73
CA TYR A 88 9.20 -2.35 20.03
C TYR A 88 8.30 -1.40 20.83
N GLY A 89 7.07 -1.81 21.17
CA GLY A 89 6.13 -0.98 21.94
C GLY A 89 5.62 0.25 21.18
N ILE A 90 5.70 0.26 19.84
CA ILE A 90 5.24 1.36 19.01
C ILE A 90 3.75 1.14 18.68
N TYR A 91 2.84 1.49 19.59
CA TYR A 91 1.40 1.70 19.32
C TYR A 91 0.82 2.84 20.14
#